data_AF-A0A954FUH9-F1
#
_entry.id   AF-A0A954FUH9-F1
#
_cell.length_a   1.000
_cell.length_b   1.000
_cell.length_c   1.000
_cell.angle_alpha   90.00
_cell.angle_beta   90.00
_cell.angle_gamma   90.00
#
_symmetry.space_group_name_H-M   'P 1'
#
loop_
_entity.id
_entity.type
_entity.pdbx_description
1 polymer ?
#
loop_
_entity_poly.entity_id
_entity_poly.type
_entity_poly.pdbx_seq_one_letter_code
_entity_poly.pdbx_strand_id
1 'polypeptide(L)'
;MLCRVRIIASLLCLFLLLPIDNSHLKAAESEKQATLNVLFIGNSYTARHNLAQVVKQMAEAGNPGLKLNPTTVIYGGRRLVDHWNLGTQNYLKLQTLTRAEQEQTIASLEEATKDPENRYAKAALARHQKLLQELESQRTKWDVVVLQSYRDDLNGKDSLYARYAPKYAALAKAQGARVILYETTPNTQNAKALQNPPDSKAVLEKAKSIAALAKQIDASAASMSLAALHCQTERPDLTLRFVNDAHLNQTMAYLTACCLYAALFDRSPEGLPVDSITDIRFFNNTERDKDRDGKPIKQTFSAQDRADLQRIAWKSYQQFKQLRDGS
;
A
#
# COMPACT_ATOMS: atom_id res chain seq x y z
N MET A 1 -73.24 -63.75 -38.59
CA MET A 1 -72.09 -64.66 -38.55
C MET A 1 -70.84 -63.84 -38.88
N LEU A 2 -69.76 -64.00 -38.10
CA LEU A 2 -68.45 -63.33 -38.14
C LEU A 2 -68.30 -61.92 -37.54
N CYS A 3 -67.75 -61.98 -36.32
CA CYS A 3 -66.97 -61.03 -35.53
C CYS A 3 -66.06 -60.07 -36.33
N ARG A 4 -66.08 -58.77 -36.01
CA ARG A 4 -64.94 -57.86 -36.25
C ARG A 4 -64.76 -56.86 -35.10
N VAL A 5 -63.59 -56.98 -34.49
CA VAL A 5 -63.00 -56.15 -33.43
C VAL A 5 -62.83 -54.70 -33.91
N ARG A 6 -63.19 -53.72 -33.07
CA ARG A 6 -62.84 -52.31 -33.26
C ARG A 6 -61.62 -51.97 -32.40
N ILE A 7 -60.49 -51.70 -33.05
CA ILE A 7 -59.26 -51.18 -32.42
C ILE A 7 -59.38 -49.65 -32.33
N ILE A 8 -59.26 -49.12 -31.12
CA ILE A 8 -59.15 -47.69 -30.83
C ILE A 8 -57.69 -47.29 -31.07
N ALA A 9 -57.45 -46.37 -32.02
CA ALA A 9 -56.13 -45.78 -32.24
C ALA A 9 -55.98 -44.52 -31.36
N SER A 10 -55.13 -44.60 -30.34
CA SER A 10 -54.71 -43.45 -29.52
C SER A 10 -53.61 -42.67 -30.24
N LEU A 11 -53.87 -41.39 -30.54
CA LEU A 11 -52.84 -40.43 -30.97
C LEU A 11 -51.96 -40.06 -29.76
N LEU A 12 -50.71 -40.50 -29.78
CA LEU A 12 -49.68 -40.12 -28.81
C LEU A 12 -48.98 -38.86 -29.33
N CYS A 13 -49.29 -37.69 -28.76
CA CYS A 13 -48.50 -36.46 -28.99
C CYS A 13 -47.15 -36.58 -28.26
N LEU A 14 -46.09 -36.79 -29.02
CA LEU A 14 -44.72 -36.81 -28.53
C LEU A 14 -44.24 -35.36 -28.29
N PHE A 15 -44.28 -34.90 -27.04
CA PHE A 15 -43.61 -33.66 -26.63
C PHE A 15 -42.10 -33.90 -26.58
N LEU A 16 -41.36 -33.34 -27.55
CA LEU A 16 -39.90 -33.23 -27.52
C LEU A 16 -39.52 -32.21 -26.43
N LEU A 17 -39.12 -32.69 -25.26
CA LEU A 17 -38.43 -31.91 -24.23
C LEU A 17 -37.00 -31.62 -24.73
N LEU A 18 -36.80 -30.45 -25.33
CA LEU A 18 -35.47 -29.92 -25.55
C LEU A 18 -34.85 -29.54 -24.19
N PRO A 19 -33.61 -29.94 -23.87
CA PRO A 19 -32.93 -29.46 -22.69
C PRO A 19 -32.70 -27.96 -22.83
N ILE A 20 -33.33 -27.17 -21.97
CA ILE A 20 -33.02 -25.75 -21.83
C ILE A 20 -31.60 -25.69 -21.25
N ASP A 21 -30.65 -25.30 -22.09
CA ASP A 21 -29.28 -25.10 -21.68
C ASP A 21 -29.21 -23.89 -20.75
N ASN A 22 -29.14 -24.15 -19.44
CA ASN A 22 -29.03 -23.14 -18.38
C ASN A 22 -27.69 -22.38 -18.41
N SER A 23 -26.85 -22.60 -19.42
CA SER A 23 -25.59 -21.90 -19.65
C SER A 23 -25.78 -20.38 -19.82
N HIS A 24 -26.95 -19.91 -20.24
CA HIS A 24 -27.24 -18.49 -20.42
C HIS A 24 -27.79 -17.75 -19.17
N LEU A 25 -28.21 -18.47 -18.12
CA LEU A 25 -28.74 -17.84 -16.89
C LEU A 25 -27.65 -17.47 -15.87
N LYS A 26 -26.37 -17.76 -16.14
CA LYS A 26 -25.23 -17.30 -15.33
C LYS A 26 -24.59 -15.99 -15.81
N ALA A 27 -25.03 -15.45 -16.96
CA ALA A 27 -24.45 -14.25 -17.56
C ALA A 27 -25.31 -13.01 -17.32
N ALA A 28 -25.74 -12.76 -16.08
CA ALA A 28 -26.41 -11.51 -15.70
C ALA A 28 -26.40 -11.20 -14.19
N GLU A 29 -25.51 -11.79 -13.38
CA GLU A 29 -25.10 -11.11 -12.16
C GLU A 29 -24.09 -10.06 -12.59
N SER A 30 -24.45 -8.78 -12.50
CA SER A 30 -23.45 -7.71 -12.57
C SER A 30 -22.39 -8.02 -11.52
N GLU A 31 -21.20 -8.48 -11.93
CA GLU A 31 -20.09 -8.69 -11.00
C GLU A 31 -19.83 -7.36 -10.31
N LYS A 32 -20.31 -7.24 -9.07
CA LYS A 32 -20.17 -6.02 -8.28
C LYS A 32 -18.68 -5.81 -8.08
N GLN A 33 -18.12 -4.80 -8.74
CA GLN A 33 -16.70 -4.47 -8.68
C GLN A 33 -16.24 -4.44 -7.22
N ALA A 34 -15.35 -5.36 -6.85
CA ALA A 34 -14.81 -5.42 -5.50
C ALA A 34 -14.06 -4.12 -5.23
N THR A 35 -14.35 -3.43 -4.13
CA THR A 35 -13.67 -2.18 -3.76
C THR A 35 -12.75 -2.42 -2.58
N LEU A 36 -11.54 -1.88 -2.64
CA LEU A 36 -10.54 -1.94 -1.57
C LEU A 36 -10.11 -0.52 -1.18
N ASN A 37 -10.55 -0.05 -0.02
CA ASN A 37 -10.18 1.25 0.52
C ASN A 37 -8.89 1.12 1.34
N VAL A 38 -7.83 1.78 0.90
CA VAL A 38 -6.49 1.68 1.49
C VAL A 38 -6.05 3.04 2.03
N LEU A 39 -5.80 3.12 3.33
CA LEU A 39 -5.26 4.31 3.97
C LEU A 39 -3.74 4.21 4.12
N PHE A 40 -3.01 5.15 3.54
CA PHE A 40 -1.57 5.30 3.74
C PHE A 40 -1.30 6.42 4.75
N ILE A 41 -0.61 6.09 5.83
CA ILE A 41 -0.14 7.05 6.85
C ILE A 41 1.38 7.14 6.73
N GLY A 42 1.89 8.33 6.43
CA GLY A 42 3.32 8.53 6.27
C GLY A 42 3.75 9.94 5.91
N ASN A 43 4.90 10.03 5.25
CA ASN A 43 5.59 11.26 4.93
C ASN A 43 6.04 11.29 3.46
N SER A 44 7.14 11.97 3.14
CA SER A 44 7.69 12.07 1.78
C SER A 44 7.98 10.72 1.13
N TYR A 45 8.30 9.67 1.88
CA TYR A 45 8.50 8.32 1.34
C TYR A 45 7.21 7.70 0.78
N THR A 46 6.06 8.08 1.35
CA THR A 46 4.74 7.68 0.85
C THR A 46 4.20 8.64 -0.21
N ALA A 47 4.48 9.94 -0.07
CA ALA A 47 3.90 10.98 -0.92
C ALA A 47 4.58 11.13 -2.29
N ARG A 48 5.89 10.89 -2.36
CA ARG A 48 6.64 11.02 -3.62
C ARG A 48 6.26 9.94 -4.62
N HIS A 49 6.67 10.15 -5.87
CA HIS A 49 6.56 9.13 -6.92
C HIS A 49 5.13 8.67 -7.25
N ASN A 50 4.12 9.43 -6.80
CA ASN A 50 2.72 9.02 -6.86
C ASN A 50 2.52 7.57 -6.36
N LEU A 51 3.27 7.16 -5.34
CA LEU A 51 3.41 5.76 -4.92
C LEU A 51 2.06 5.05 -4.75
N ALA A 52 1.13 5.66 -4.01
CA ALA A 52 -0.19 5.07 -3.76
C ALA A 52 -1.02 4.88 -5.04
N GLN A 53 -0.83 5.72 -6.07
CA GLN A 53 -1.48 5.57 -7.37
C GLN A 53 -0.84 4.46 -8.21
N VAL A 54 0.48 4.29 -8.13
CA VAL A 54 1.16 3.15 -8.78
C VAL A 54 0.72 1.83 -8.15
N VAL A 55 0.60 1.79 -6.81
CA VAL A 55 0.06 0.62 -6.10
C VAL A 55 -1.37 0.33 -6.54
N LYS A 56 -2.22 1.36 -6.71
CA LYS A 56 -3.56 1.21 -7.30
C LYS A 56 -3.49 0.58 -8.70
N GLN A 57 -2.66 1.09 -9.59
CA GLN A 57 -2.52 0.55 -10.94
C GLN A 57 -2.08 -0.92 -10.93
N MET A 58 -1.10 -1.28 -10.09
CA MET A 58 -0.63 -2.66 -9.93
C MET A 58 -1.74 -3.56 -9.38
N ALA A 59 -2.47 -3.09 -8.37
CA ALA A 59 -3.58 -3.82 -7.77
C ALA A 59 -4.69 -4.13 -8.79
N GLU A 60 -5.11 -3.13 -9.57
CA GLU A 60 -6.18 -3.27 -10.55
C GLU A 60 -5.75 -4.11 -11.76
N ALA A 61 -4.48 -3.99 -12.19
CA ALA A 61 -3.95 -4.84 -13.26
C ALA A 61 -3.80 -6.31 -12.85
N GLY A 62 -3.40 -6.57 -11.60
CA GLY A 62 -3.20 -7.93 -11.08
C GLY A 62 -4.45 -8.63 -10.57
N ASN A 63 -5.56 -7.90 -10.46
CA ASN A 63 -6.83 -8.39 -9.93
C ASN A 63 -8.00 -7.81 -10.76
N PRO A 64 -8.33 -8.42 -11.91
CA PRO A 64 -9.48 -8.00 -12.71
C PRO A 64 -10.76 -7.89 -11.87
N GLY A 65 -11.52 -6.81 -12.05
CA GLY A 65 -12.74 -6.56 -11.25
C GLY A 65 -12.51 -5.89 -9.89
N LEU A 66 -11.26 -5.62 -9.49
CA LEU A 66 -10.94 -4.83 -8.31
C LEU A 66 -10.91 -3.32 -8.64
N LYS A 67 -11.41 -2.51 -7.72
CA LYS A 67 -11.17 -1.06 -7.64
C LYS A 67 -10.43 -0.75 -6.35
N LEU A 68 -9.20 -0.24 -6.43
CA LEU A 68 -8.46 0.21 -5.25
C LEU A 68 -8.63 1.73 -5.08
N ASN A 69 -9.07 2.16 -3.89
CA ASN A 69 -9.20 3.57 -3.53
C ASN A 69 -8.13 3.95 -2.50
N PRO A 70 -7.00 4.55 -2.92
CA PRO A 70 -5.97 4.98 -2.00
C PRO A 70 -6.29 6.35 -1.41
N THR A 71 -6.20 6.47 -0.09
CA THR A 71 -6.22 7.75 0.63
C THR A 71 -4.90 7.93 1.36
N THR A 72 -4.40 9.16 1.43
CA THR A 72 -3.12 9.45 2.09
C THR A 72 -3.27 10.50 3.19
N VAL A 73 -2.65 10.25 4.34
CA VAL A 73 -2.44 11.25 5.39
C VAL A 73 -0.94 11.47 5.53
N ILE A 74 -0.49 12.61 4.99
CA ILE A 74 0.93 12.91 4.81
C ILE A 74 1.34 14.14 5.63
N TYR A 75 2.38 13.99 6.44
CA TYR A 75 3.14 15.10 7.01
C TYR A 75 4.64 14.93 6.74
N GLY A 76 5.29 15.96 6.18
CA GLY A 76 6.69 15.90 5.74
C GLY A 76 7.66 15.52 6.87
N GLY A 77 8.53 14.54 6.63
CA GLY A 77 9.54 14.08 7.60
C GLY A 77 8.99 13.69 8.97
N ARG A 78 7.72 13.29 9.08
CA ARG A 78 7.08 12.88 10.33
C ARG A 78 7.09 11.36 10.50
N ARG A 79 7.14 10.94 11.76
CA ARG A 79 7.08 9.56 12.27
C ARG A 79 5.67 9.21 12.70
N LEU A 80 5.37 7.95 12.97
CA LEU A 80 4.03 7.55 13.45
C LEU A 80 3.65 8.23 14.77
N VAL A 81 4.61 8.44 15.68
CA VAL A 81 4.39 9.21 16.91
C VAL A 81 3.96 10.65 16.62
N ASP A 82 4.59 11.28 15.63
CA ASP A 82 4.27 12.66 15.28
C ASP A 82 2.87 12.72 14.63
N HIS A 83 2.52 11.74 13.78
CA HIS A 83 1.17 11.58 13.24
C HIS A 83 0.11 11.44 14.34
N TRP A 84 0.41 10.70 15.40
CA TRP A 84 -0.50 10.49 16.52
C TRP A 84 -0.76 11.80 17.27
N ASN A 85 0.31 12.55 17.52
CA ASN A 85 0.22 13.87 18.15
C ASN A 85 -0.50 14.90 17.25
N LEU A 86 -0.51 14.69 15.93
CA LEU A 86 -1.22 15.51 14.95
C LEU A 86 -2.66 15.03 14.67
N GLY A 87 -3.21 14.09 15.46
CA GLY A 87 -4.61 13.66 15.34
C GLY A 87 -4.89 12.66 14.23
N THR A 88 -3.87 12.04 13.62
CA THR A 88 -4.03 11.16 12.45
C THR A 88 -4.96 9.96 12.70
N GLN A 89 -5.09 9.51 13.96
CA GLN A 89 -6.02 8.47 14.39
C GLN A 89 -7.47 8.75 13.97
N ASN A 90 -7.89 10.00 13.81
CA ASN A 90 -9.25 10.33 13.39
C ASN A 90 -9.52 10.00 11.92
N TYR A 91 -8.51 10.12 11.04
CA TYR A 91 -8.61 9.69 9.64
C TYR A 91 -8.68 8.16 9.51
N LEU A 92 -8.08 7.44 10.45
CA LEU A 92 -8.24 5.99 10.50
C LEU A 92 -9.66 5.64 10.97
N LYS A 93 -10.20 6.36 11.95
CA LYS A 93 -11.54 6.15 12.51
C LYS A 93 -12.70 6.78 11.71
N LEU A 94 -12.52 7.21 10.45
CA LEU A 94 -13.56 7.99 9.73
C LEU A 94 -14.96 7.36 9.77
N GLN A 95 -15.05 6.03 9.73
CA GLN A 95 -16.33 5.33 9.82
C GLN A 95 -17.08 5.59 11.13
N THR A 96 -16.37 5.69 12.27
CA THR A 96 -16.96 5.76 13.62
C THR A 96 -16.67 7.06 14.36
N LEU A 97 -15.84 7.95 13.78
CA LEU A 97 -15.39 9.18 14.40
C LEU A 97 -16.59 10.08 14.77
N THR A 98 -16.71 10.44 16.03
CA THR A 98 -17.76 11.36 16.46
C THR A 98 -17.35 12.81 16.25
N ARG A 99 -18.34 13.70 16.15
CA ARG A 99 -18.10 15.15 16.11
C ARG A 99 -17.32 15.63 17.33
N ALA A 100 -17.66 15.13 18.52
CA ALA A 100 -17.02 15.48 19.78
C ALA A 100 -15.53 15.07 19.83
N GLU A 101 -15.18 13.86 19.38
CA GLU A 101 -13.77 13.44 19.27
C GLU A 101 -12.98 14.34 18.32
N GLN A 102 -13.61 14.75 17.21
CA GLN A 102 -13.00 15.61 16.22
C GLN A 102 -12.82 17.05 16.75
N GLU A 103 -13.79 17.60 17.47
CA GLU A 103 -13.71 18.89 18.17
C GLU A 103 -12.63 18.87 19.26
N GLN A 104 -12.53 17.78 20.04
CA GLN A 104 -11.47 17.62 21.05
C GLN A 104 -10.07 17.62 20.42
N THR A 105 -9.94 16.99 19.26
CA THR A 105 -8.68 16.98 18.50
C THR A 105 -8.33 18.37 17.99
N ILE A 106 -9.31 19.14 17.51
CA ILE A 106 -9.14 20.54 17.10
C ILE A 106 -8.67 21.39 18.29
N ALA A 107 -9.33 21.30 19.44
CA ALA A 107 -8.94 22.04 20.65
C ALA A 107 -7.50 21.71 21.10
N SER A 108 -7.11 20.43 21.03
CA SER A 108 -5.73 20.01 21.34
C SER A 108 -4.72 20.59 20.35
N LEU A 109 -5.09 20.67 19.06
CA LEU A 109 -4.24 21.25 18.02
C LEU A 109 -4.15 22.77 18.13
N GLU A 110 -5.22 23.47 18.51
CA GLU A 110 -5.21 24.91 18.79
C GLU A 110 -4.17 25.25 19.87
N GLU A 111 -4.14 24.47 20.96
CA GLU A 111 -3.08 24.61 21.98
C GLU A 111 -1.70 24.33 21.39
N ALA A 112 -1.55 23.24 20.63
CA ALA A 112 -0.28 22.88 20.00
C ALA A 112 0.23 23.93 19.00
N THR A 113 -0.65 24.76 18.41
CA THR A 113 -0.23 25.85 17.50
C THR A 113 0.47 27.00 18.22
N LYS A 114 0.36 27.09 19.56
CA LYS A 114 1.04 28.11 20.36
C LYS A 114 2.52 27.83 20.51
N ASP A 115 2.96 26.58 20.33
CA ASP A 115 4.37 26.22 20.27
C ASP A 115 4.96 26.55 18.88
N PRO A 116 5.88 27.53 18.76
CA PRO A 116 6.48 27.90 17.49
C PRO A 116 7.35 26.78 16.89
N GLU A 117 7.84 25.83 17.69
CA GLU A 117 8.61 24.69 17.21
C GLU A 117 7.72 23.62 16.57
N ASN A 118 6.42 23.61 16.89
CA ASN A 118 5.45 22.70 16.28
C ASN A 118 4.93 23.23 14.93
N ARG A 119 5.81 23.24 13.93
CA ARG A 119 5.55 23.76 12.58
C ARG A 119 4.41 23.04 11.83
N TYR A 120 4.00 21.86 12.29
CA TYR A 120 2.95 21.06 11.65
C TYR A 120 1.57 21.21 12.31
N ALA A 121 1.48 21.72 13.54
CA ALA A 121 0.22 21.87 14.25
C ALA A 121 -0.78 22.74 13.47
N LYS A 122 -0.33 23.87 12.89
CA LYS A 122 -1.19 24.74 12.08
C LYS A 122 -1.79 24.03 10.86
N ALA A 123 -0.96 23.27 10.14
CA ALA A 123 -1.42 22.51 8.97
C ALA A 123 -2.37 21.37 9.39
N ALA A 124 -2.09 20.69 10.50
CA ALA A 124 -2.97 19.65 11.04
C ALA A 124 -4.31 20.25 11.50
N LEU A 125 -4.28 21.37 12.23
CA LEU A 125 -5.47 22.09 12.68
C LEU A 125 -6.39 22.41 11.50
N ALA A 126 -5.86 23.02 10.44
CA ALA A 126 -6.64 23.35 9.25
C ALA A 126 -7.27 22.10 8.60
N ARG A 127 -6.53 20.99 8.52
CA ARG A 127 -7.06 19.73 7.98
C ARG A 127 -8.17 19.15 8.87
N HIS A 128 -8.02 19.22 10.19
CA HIS A 128 -9.03 18.72 11.13
C HIS A 128 -10.28 19.62 11.18
N GLN A 129 -10.14 20.94 11.09
CA GLN A 129 -11.28 21.85 10.93
C GLN A 129 -12.05 21.55 9.65
N LYS A 130 -11.35 21.32 8.53
CA LYS A 130 -11.97 20.87 7.28
C LYS A 130 -12.68 19.51 7.44
N LEU A 131 -12.02 18.54 8.07
CA LEU A 131 -12.63 17.23 8.33
C LEU A 131 -13.91 17.34 9.16
N LEU A 132 -13.96 18.24 10.15
CA LEU A 132 -15.16 18.46 10.96
C LEU A 132 -16.36 18.94 10.11
N GLN A 133 -16.11 19.82 9.12
CA GLN A 133 -17.13 20.34 8.22
C GLN A 133 -17.65 19.26 7.26
N GLU A 134 -16.75 18.37 6.81
CA GLU A 134 -17.04 17.38 5.77
C GLU A 134 -17.33 15.97 6.32
N LEU A 135 -17.29 15.78 7.65
CA LEU A 135 -17.20 14.47 8.31
C LEU A 135 -18.22 13.45 7.80
N GLU A 136 -19.49 13.86 7.69
CA GLU A 136 -20.57 12.95 7.30
C GLU A 136 -20.46 12.50 5.83
N SER A 137 -19.84 13.30 4.97
CA SER A 137 -19.55 12.92 3.58
C SER A 137 -18.28 12.10 3.40
N GLN A 138 -17.43 12.04 4.45
CA GLN A 138 -16.12 11.40 4.43
C GLN A 138 -16.10 10.04 5.15
N ARG A 139 -17.27 9.54 5.59
CA ARG A 139 -17.41 8.23 6.26
C ARG A 139 -16.80 7.13 5.40
N THR A 140 -15.67 6.59 5.85
CA THR A 140 -14.92 5.57 5.13
C THR A 140 -14.52 4.47 6.10
N LYS A 141 -14.89 3.24 5.76
CA LYS A 141 -14.33 2.02 6.36
C LYS A 141 -13.12 1.58 5.54
N TRP A 142 -11.98 1.42 6.21
CA TRP A 142 -10.74 0.96 5.56
C TRP A 142 -10.67 -0.55 5.57
N ASP A 143 -10.23 -1.13 4.45
CA ASP A 143 -9.92 -2.55 4.33
C ASP A 143 -8.45 -2.82 4.64
N VAL A 144 -7.59 -1.83 4.38
CA VAL A 144 -6.15 -1.90 4.64
C VAL A 144 -5.63 -0.56 5.14
N VAL A 145 -4.75 -0.60 6.15
CA VAL A 145 -3.98 0.56 6.63
C VAL A 145 -2.50 0.28 6.47
N VAL A 146 -1.82 1.13 5.69
CA VAL A 146 -0.37 1.10 5.47
C VAL A 146 0.30 2.10 6.41
N LEU A 147 1.19 1.61 7.25
CA LEU A 147 1.87 2.38 8.29
C LEU A 147 3.35 2.54 7.95
N GLN A 148 3.76 3.72 7.52
CA GLN A 148 5.14 3.99 7.13
C GLN A 148 6.07 4.26 8.34
N SER A 149 7.25 3.64 8.39
CA SER A 149 8.33 3.99 9.34
C SER A 149 9.20 5.14 8.85
N TYR A 150 9.89 5.87 9.73
CA TYR A 150 10.92 6.84 9.34
C TYR A 150 11.88 7.19 10.49
N ARG A 151 13.12 6.68 10.46
CA ARG A 151 14.16 6.95 11.49
C ARG A 151 13.73 6.60 12.92
N ASP A 152 12.65 5.84 13.07
CA ASP A 152 12.02 5.50 14.33
C ASP A 152 11.78 4.00 14.47
N ASP A 153 12.31 3.24 13.50
CA ASP A 153 12.34 1.79 13.36
C ASP A 153 13.73 1.20 13.66
N LEU A 154 14.66 2.06 14.07
CA LEU A 154 15.95 1.67 14.65
C LEU A 154 15.73 1.46 16.15
N ASN A 155 16.43 0.50 16.75
CA ASN A 155 16.32 0.06 18.16
C ASN A 155 15.25 -1.03 18.46
N GLY A 156 14.82 -1.78 17.45
CA GLY A 156 13.98 -2.97 17.64
C GLY A 156 12.69 -2.68 18.40
N LYS A 157 12.42 -3.46 19.46
CA LYS A 157 11.20 -3.32 20.30
C LYS A 157 11.08 -1.98 21.02
N ASP A 158 12.19 -1.28 21.25
CA ASP A 158 12.22 -0.01 21.96
C ASP A 158 12.02 1.19 21.02
N SER A 159 12.07 0.94 19.72
CA SER A 159 11.84 1.95 18.68
C SER A 159 10.44 2.57 18.79
N LEU A 160 10.32 3.86 18.46
CA LEU A 160 9.02 4.54 18.52
C LEU A 160 8.03 3.96 17.50
N TYR A 161 8.52 3.41 16.38
CA TYR A 161 7.71 2.67 15.43
C TYR A 161 7.09 1.43 16.08
N ALA A 162 7.87 0.62 16.80
CA ALA A 162 7.37 -0.55 17.53
C ALA A 162 6.39 -0.18 18.66
N ARG A 163 6.46 1.03 19.21
CA ARG A 163 5.51 1.52 20.23
C ARG A 163 4.21 2.08 19.64
N TYR A 164 4.26 2.69 18.45
CA TYR A 164 3.10 3.38 17.86
C TYR A 164 2.38 2.58 16.79
N ALA A 165 3.06 1.71 16.03
CA ALA A 165 2.40 0.83 15.07
C ALA A 165 1.32 -0.06 15.73
N PRO A 166 1.51 -0.65 16.93
CA PRO A 166 0.44 -1.40 17.59
C PRO A 166 -0.79 -0.55 17.95
N LYS A 167 -0.61 0.74 18.28
CA LYS A 167 -1.74 1.64 18.58
C LYS A 167 -2.60 1.88 17.34
N TYR A 168 -1.99 2.15 16.20
CA TYR A 168 -2.72 2.25 14.92
C TYR A 168 -3.33 0.93 14.50
N ALA A 169 -2.60 -0.18 14.67
CA ALA A 169 -3.08 -1.51 14.32
C ALA A 169 -4.33 -1.91 15.12
N ALA A 170 -4.39 -1.57 16.41
CA ALA A 170 -5.58 -1.81 17.22
C ALA A 170 -6.81 -1.09 16.64
N LEU A 171 -6.66 0.18 16.24
CA LEU A 171 -7.75 0.94 15.60
C LEU A 171 -8.14 0.34 14.24
N ALA A 172 -7.16 -0.06 13.43
CA ALA A 172 -7.40 -0.65 12.12
C ALA A 172 -8.18 -1.98 12.25
N LYS A 173 -7.76 -2.84 13.17
CA LYS A 173 -8.40 -4.14 13.42
C LYS A 173 -9.78 -4.04 14.04
N ALA A 174 -10.04 -3.02 14.87
CA ALA A 174 -11.36 -2.79 15.45
C ALA A 174 -12.45 -2.60 14.38
N GLN A 175 -12.09 -2.20 13.16
CA GLN A 175 -12.99 -2.11 12.01
C GLN A 175 -12.78 -3.23 10.97
N GLY A 176 -11.96 -4.25 11.28
CA GLY A 176 -11.66 -5.37 10.39
C GLY A 176 -10.64 -5.07 9.30
N ALA A 177 -9.90 -3.95 9.38
CA ALA A 177 -8.87 -3.62 8.41
C ALA A 177 -7.59 -4.43 8.66
N ARG A 178 -6.94 -4.86 7.58
CA ARG A 178 -5.58 -5.42 7.63
C ARG A 178 -4.55 -4.31 7.81
N VAL A 179 -3.40 -4.66 8.36
CA VAL A 179 -2.29 -3.71 8.53
C VAL A 179 -1.11 -4.15 7.67
N ILE A 180 -0.49 -3.17 7.01
CA ILE A 180 0.78 -3.34 6.30
C ILE A 180 1.80 -2.41 6.93
N LEU A 181 2.91 -2.97 7.41
CA LEU A 181 4.07 -2.18 7.80
C LEU A 181 4.86 -1.81 6.55
N TYR A 182 4.98 -0.51 6.28
CA TYR A 182 5.86 0.01 5.23
C TYR A 182 7.16 0.48 5.89
N GLU A 183 8.14 -0.42 6.00
CA GLU A 183 9.45 -0.10 6.56
C GLU A 183 10.31 0.60 5.52
N THR A 184 10.74 1.84 5.79
CA THR A 184 11.61 2.63 4.89
C THR A 184 13.08 2.43 5.21
N THR A 185 13.96 2.66 4.23
CA THR A 185 15.40 2.46 4.41
C THR A 185 16.28 3.63 3.91
N PRO A 186 16.13 4.85 4.45
CA PRO A 186 16.97 6.00 4.07
C PRO A 186 18.49 5.72 4.14
N ASN A 187 18.92 4.87 5.08
CA ASN A 187 20.33 4.69 5.39
C ASN A 187 21.01 3.56 4.59
N THR A 188 20.27 2.75 3.84
CA THR A 188 20.85 1.63 3.06
C THR A 188 20.72 1.83 1.55
N GLN A 189 20.24 2.99 1.09
CA GLN A 189 20.10 3.29 -0.33
C GLN A 189 21.41 3.80 -0.94
N ASN A 190 21.77 3.25 -2.11
CA ASN A 190 22.94 3.65 -2.88
C ASN A 190 22.58 4.71 -3.93
N ALA A 191 23.33 5.82 -3.96
CA ALA A 191 23.23 6.83 -5.02
C ALA A 191 24.10 6.52 -6.24
N LYS A 192 25.03 5.57 -6.10
CA LYS A 192 25.94 5.13 -7.15
C LYS A 192 25.87 3.61 -7.25
N ALA A 193 26.18 3.07 -8.42
CA ALA A 193 26.31 1.64 -8.61
C ALA A 193 27.34 1.06 -7.62
N LEU A 194 27.02 -0.09 -7.03
CA LEU A 194 27.91 -0.74 -6.07
C LEU A 194 29.03 -1.47 -6.80
N GLN A 195 30.26 -1.34 -6.27
CA GLN A 195 31.43 -2.09 -6.74
C GLN A 195 31.74 -3.31 -5.87
N ASN A 196 31.20 -3.32 -4.65
CA ASN A 196 31.38 -4.39 -3.67
C ASN A 196 30.00 -4.85 -3.17
N PRO A 197 29.87 -6.11 -2.73
CA PRO A 197 28.64 -6.60 -2.13
C PRO A 197 28.17 -5.73 -0.95
N PRO A 198 26.85 -5.50 -0.80
CA PRO A 198 26.31 -4.76 0.33
C PRO A 198 26.44 -5.53 1.66
N ASP A 199 26.60 -4.82 2.77
CA ASP A 199 26.55 -5.43 4.10
C ASP A 199 25.11 -5.83 4.46
N SER A 200 24.90 -7.11 4.73
CA SER A 200 23.61 -7.68 5.08
C SER A 200 23.31 -7.68 6.57
N LYS A 201 24.32 -7.57 7.45
CA LYS A 201 24.14 -7.85 8.89
C LYS A 201 23.14 -6.90 9.53
N ALA A 202 23.32 -5.60 9.37
CA ALA A 202 22.43 -4.59 9.94
C ALA A 202 21.02 -4.65 9.32
N VAL A 203 20.91 -5.00 8.03
CA VAL A 203 19.64 -5.17 7.33
C VAL A 203 18.87 -6.35 7.90
N LEU A 204 19.51 -7.50 8.09
CA LEU A 204 18.87 -8.71 8.59
C LEU A 204 18.40 -8.55 10.05
N GLU A 205 19.18 -7.88 10.90
CA GLU A 205 18.75 -7.59 12.27
C GLU A 205 17.56 -6.61 12.33
N LYS A 206 17.55 -5.60 11.46
CA LYS A 206 16.38 -4.73 11.29
C LYS A 206 15.17 -5.53 10.80
N ALA A 207 15.34 -6.35 9.76
CA ALA A 207 14.26 -7.16 9.19
C ALA A 207 13.64 -8.10 10.23
N LYS A 208 14.45 -8.78 11.06
CA LYS A 208 13.96 -9.59 12.19
C LYS A 208 13.15 -8.77 13.19
N SER A 209 13.63 -7.57 13.55
CA SER A 209 12.91 -6.69 14.48
C SER A 209 11.53 -6.26 13.94
N ILE A 210 11.46 -5.93 12.65
CA ILE A 210 10.21 -5.58 11.97
C ILE A 210 9.31 -6.79 11.78
N ALA A 211 9.88 -7.97 11.54
CA ALA A 211 9.17 -9.24 11.45
C ALA A 211 8.51 -9.61 12.80
N ALA A 212 9.23 -9.47 13.91
CA ALA A 212 8.67 -9.66 15.25
C ALA A 212 7.52 -8.68 15.54
N LEU A 213 7.68 -7.40 15.20
CA LEU A 213 6.61 -6.42 15.29
C LEU A 213 5.41 -6.81 14.42
N ALA A 214 5.64 -7.17 13.16
CA ALA A 214 4.59 -7.60 12.23
C ALA A 214 3.82 -8.81 12.75
N LYS A 215 4.51 -9.79 13.35
CA LYS A 215 3.87 -10.95 14.01
C LYS A 215 3.02 -10.51 15.19
N GLN A 216 3.56 -9.68 16.08
CA GLN A 216 2.85 -9.16 17.26
C GLN A 216 1.52 -8.48 16.88
N ILE A 217 1.50 -7.73 15.79
CA ILE A 217 0.32 -6.98 15.36
C ILE A 217 -0.43 -7.64 14.19
N ASP A 218 -0.15 -8.90 13.85
CA ASP A 218 -0.72 -9.61 12.68
C ASP A 218 -0.79 -8.73 11.42
N ALA A 219 0.38 -8.25 10.99
CA ALA A 219 0.56 -7.43 9.80
C ALA A 219 1.37 -8.17 8.74
N SER A 220 1.13 -7.86 7.47
CA SER A 220 2.13 -8.07 6.42
C SER A 220 3.09 -6.87 6.39
N ALA A 221 4.16 -6.95 5.59
CA ALA A 221 5.07 -5.81 5.45
C ALA A 221 5.67 -5.70 4.05
N ALA A 222 5.91 -4.45 3.65
CA ALA A 222 6.88 -4.10 2.64
C ALA A 222 8.18 -3.71 3.37
N SER A 223 9.11 -4.68 3.53
CA SER A 223 10.43 -4.43 4.14
C SER A 223 11.40 -3.91 3.10
N MET A 224 11.57 -2.59 3.03
CA MET A 224 12.41 -2.00 2.01
C MET A 224 13.90 -2.15 2.28
N SER A 225 14.34 -2.30 3.53
CA SER A 225 15.74 -2.62 3.81
C SER A 225 16.14 -3.97 3.19
N LEU A 226 15.28 -4.99 3.31
CA LEU A 226 15.50 -6.30 2.71
C LEU A 226 15.37 -6.27 1.18
N ALA A 227 14.41 -5.51 0.65
CA ALA A 227 14.27 -5.29 -0.80
C ALA A 227 15.48 -4.57 -1.40
N ALA A 228 15.99 -3.54 -0.73
CA ALA A 228 17.21 -2.85 -1.14
C ALA A 228 18.41 -3.78 -1.14
N LEU A 229 18.58 -4.61 -0.10
CA LEU A 229 19.68 -5.57 -0.03
C LEU A 229 19.66 -6.56 -1.20
N HIS A 230 18.50 -7.15 -1.51
CA HIS A 230 18.38 -8.04 -2.68
C HIS A 230 18.64 -7.31 -4.00
N CYS A 231 18.07 -6.12 -4.18
CA CYS A 231 18.30 -5.34 -5.39
C CYS A 231 19.79 -4.98 -5.56
N GLN A 232 20.46 -4.55 -4.50
CA GLN A 232 21.88 -4.21 -4.51
C GLN A 232 22.78 -5.42 -4.76
N THR A 233 22.34 -6.61 -4.36
CA THR A 233 23.08 -7.86 -4.58
C THR A 233 22.94 -8.36 -6.02
N GLU A 234 21.71 -8.33 -6.55
CA GLU A 234 21.40 -8.91 -7.86
C GLU A 234 21.55 -7.93 -9.02
N ARG A 235 21.34 -6.64 -8.76
CA ARG A 235 21.40 -5.52 -9.71
C ARG A 235 22.22 -4.37 -9.09
N PRO A 236 23.52 -4.57 -8.83
CA PRO A 236 24.38 -3.55 -8.24
C PRO A 236 24.52 -2.29 -9.11
N ASP A 237 24.16 -2.38 -10.39
CA ASP A 237 24.09 -1.27 -11.34
C ASP A 237 22.94 -0.30 -11.05
N LEU A 238 21.84 -0.79 -10.47
CA LEU A 238 20.68 0.03 -10.13
C LEU A 238 20.94 0.88 -8.88
N THR A 239 20.67 2.18 -8.99
CA THR A 239 20.70 3.10 -7.85
C THR A 239 19.32 3.20 -7.22
N LEU A 240 19.28 3.38 -5.89
CA LEU A 240 18.03 3.37 -5.11
C LEU A 240 17.67 4.73 -4.51
N ARG A 241 18.58 5.69 -4.56
CA ARG A 241 18.29 7.09 -4.20
C ARG A 241 18.89 8.03 -5.23
N PHE A 242 18.41 9.27 -5.21
CA PHE A 242 18.99 10.33 -6.02
C PHE A 242 20.43 10.64 -5.56
N VAL A 243 21.20 11.25 -6.46
CA VAL A 243 22.53 11.78 -6.15
C VAL A 243 22.40 13.08 -5.35
N ASN A 244 21.56 13.99 -5.83
CA ASN A 244 21.38 15.33 -5.24
C ASN A 244 20.30 15.38 -4.15
N ASP A 245 19.69 14.25 -3.82
CA ASP A 245 18.66 14.13 -2.78
C ASP A 245 18.77 12.76 -2.09
N ALA A 246 18.75 12.73 -0.75
CA ALA A 246 18.84 11.48 0.01
C ALA A 246 17.55 10.63 -0.02
N HIS A 247 16.49 11.11 -0.69
CA HIS A 247 15.27 10.34 -0.91
C HIS A 247 15.43 9.25 -1.96
N LEU A 248 14.56 8.24 -1.84
CA LEU A 248 14.36 7.21 -2.85
C LEU A 248 14.13 7.81 -4.24
N ASN A 249 14.81 7.25 -5.23
CA ASN A 249 14.56 7.57 -6.64
C ASN A 249 13.40 6.72 -7.19
N GLN A 250 13.14 6.88 -8.48
CA GLN A 250 12.08 6.18 -9.19
C GLN A 250 12.26 4.65 -9.14
N THR A 251 13.48 4.13 -9.25
CA THR A 251 13.77 2.68 -9.14
C THR A 251 13.33 2.12 -7.79
N MET A 252 13.75 2.74 -6.69
CA MET A 252 13.37 2.30 -5.35
C MET A 252 11.88 2.53 -5.05
N ALA A 253 11.27 3.56 -5.63
CA ALA A 253 9.83 3.78 -5.52
C ALA A 253 9.01 2.74 -6.29
N TYR A 254 9.46 2.33 -7.48
CA TYR A 254 8.83 1.23 -8.23
C TYR A 254 8.97 -0.11 -7.49
N LEU A 255 10.17 -0.40 -6.96
CA LEU A 255 10.40 -1.56 -6.10
C LEU A 255 9.49 -1.54 -4.86
N THR A 256 9.31 -0.35 -4.25
CA THR A 256 8.38 -0.16 -3.13
C THR A 256 6.94 -0.50 -3.53
N ALA A 257 6.47 -0.05 -4.70
CA ALA A 257 5.13 -0.37 -5.19
C ALA A 257 4.94 -1.88 -5.38
N CYS A 258 5.96 -2.56 -5.93
CA CYS A 258 5.95 -4.02 -6.08
C CYS A 258 5.88 -4.75 -4.73
N CYS A 259 6.67 -4.32 -3.74
CA CYS A 259 6.64 -4.88 -2.38
C CYS A 259 5.28 -4.65 -1.70
N LEU A 260 4.67 -3.48 -1.90
CA LEU A 260 3.34 -3.17 -1.37
C LEU A 260 2.25 -4.02 -2.05
N TYR A 261 2.35 -4.27 -3.36
CA TYR A 261 1.48 -5.22 -4.06
C TYR A 261 1.58 -6.62 -3.44
N ALA A 262 2.80 -7.14 -3.26
CA ALA A 262 3.02 -8.43 -2.63
C ALA A 262 2.44 -8.49 -1.21
N ALA A 263 2.63 -7.43 -0.41
CA ALA A 263 2.08 -7.34 0.94
C ALA A 263 0.55 -7.22 0.98
N LEU A 264 -0.06 -6.61 -0.04
CA LEU A 264 -1.52 -6.46 -0.18
C LEU A 264 -2.20 -7.79 -0.52
N PHE A 265 -1.60 -8.59 -1.40
CA PHE A 265 -2.25 -9.73 -2.03
C PHE A 265 -1.61 -11.09 -1.75
N ASP A 266 -0.45 -11.15 -1.09
CA ASP A 266 0.33 -12.38 -0.89
C ASP A 266 0.61 -13.10 -2.23
N ARG A 267 0.89 -12.29 -3.27
CA ARG A 267 1.09 -12.73 -4.66
C ARG A 267 2.28 -12.01 -5.29
N SER A 268 2.96 -12.68 -6.21
CA SER A 268 4.05 -12.08 -6.98
C SER A 268 3.53 -10.94 -7.87
N PRO A 269 4.22 -9.78 -7.94
CA PRO A 269 3.96 -8.74 -8.91
C PRO A 269 4.59 -9.03 -10.29
N GLU A 270 5.28 -10.17 -10.47
CA GLU A 270 5.89 -10.54 -11.75
C GLU A 270 4.85 -10.64 -12.87
N GLY A 271 5.17 -10.01 -14.01
CA GLY A 271 4.30 -9.98 -15.19
C GLY A 271 3.26 -8.86 -15.18
N LEU A 272 3.14 -8.07 -14.10
CA LEU A 272 2.25 -6.92 -14.10
C LEU A 272 2.69 -5.89 -15.15
N PRO A 273 1.75 -5.29 -15.90
CA PRO A 273 2.06 -4.43 -17.03
C PRO A 273 2.54 -3.03 -16.64
N VAL A 274 2.43 -2.64 -15.36
CA VAL A 274 2.84 -1.31 -14.87
C VAL A 274 4.36 -1.15 -15.00
N ASP A 275 4.78 -0.22 -15.85
CA ASP A 275 6.17 -0.10 -16.32
C ASP A 275 6.80 1.26 -16.03
N SER A 276 6.11 2.14 -15.31
CA SER A 276 6.58 3.50 -15.11
C SER A 276 6.12 4.10 -13.79
N ILE A 277 6.88 5.10 -13.34
CA ILE A 277 6.61 5.86 -12.12
C ILE A 277 7.09 7.31 -12.29
N THR A 278 6.39 8.25 -11.65
CA THR A 278 6.62 9.69 -11.84
C THR A 278 6.72 10.38 -10.49
N ASP A 279 7.85 11.06 -10.23
CA ASP A 279 8.01 11.88 -9.03
C ASP A 279 7.11 13.12 -9.04
N ILE A 280 6.93 13.73 -7.88
CA ILE A 280 6.22 15.00 -7.68
C ILE A 280 7.16 16.11 -7.19
N ARG A 281 8.45 15.80 -7.07
CA ARG A 281 9.51 16.73 -6.65
C ARG A 281 10.47 16.97 -7.81
N PHE A 282 10.51 18.23 -8.23
CA PHE A 282 11.20 18.68 -9.42
C PHE A 282 12.66 19.03 -9.14
N PHE A 283 13.49 19.11 -10.17
CA PHE A 283 14.86 19.61 -10.08
C PHE A 283 14.91 21.00 -9.41
N ASN A 284 14.08 21.91 -9.94
CA ASN A 284 13.86 23.26 -9.42
C ASN A 284 12.41 23.71 -9.70
N ASN A 285 12.07 24.96 -9.35
CA ASN A 285 10.70 25.47 -9.50
C ASN A 285 10.29 25.73 -10.96
N THR A 286 11.23 25.79 -11.90
CA THR A 286 10.99 26.13 -13.30
C THR A 286 10.96 24.90 -14.22
N GLU A 287 11.77 23.89 -13.94
CA GLU A 287 11.92 22.67 -14.75
C GLU A 287 11.12 21.52 -14.12
N ARG A 288 9.81 21.53 -14.40
CA ARG A 288 8.86 20.56 -13.81
C ARG A 288 8.77 19.22 -14.54
N ASP A 289 9.55 19.06 -15.60
CA ASP A 289 9.74 17.82 -16.35
C ASP A 289 10.98 17.03 -15.89
N LYS A 290 11.76 17.58 -14.96
CA LYS A 290 13.00 16.99 -14.44
C LYS A 290 12.91 16.57 -12.98
N ASP A 291 13.54 15.45 -12.64
CA ASP A 291 13.72 14.95 -11.28
C ASP A 291 14.89 15.62 -10.55
N ARG A 292 15.20 15.15 -9.33
CA ARG A 292 16.26 15.73 -8.49
C ARG A 292 17.68 15.61 -9.07
N ASP A 293 17.89 14.69 -10.00
CA ASP A 293 19.17 14.51 -10.68
C ASP A 293 19.16 15.14 -12.09
N GLY A 294 18.11 15.91 -12.44
CA GLY A 294 17.96 16.57 -13.73
C GLY A 294 17.55 15.64 -14.87
N LYS A 295 17.17 14.39 -14.56
CA LYS A 295 16.68 13.39 -15.52
C LYS A 295 15.16 13.51 -15.69
N PRO A 296 14.54 12.84 -16.68
CA PRO A 296 13.09 12.89 -16.83
C PRO A 296 12.35 12.51 -15.55
N ILE A 297 11.34 13.31 -15.17
CA ILE A 297 10.58 13.11 -13.94
C ILE A 297 9.82 11.77 -13.90
N LYS A 298 9.37 11.32 -15.08
CA LYS A 298 8.82 10.00 -15.30
C LYS A 298 9.94 9.07 -15.77
N GLN A 299 10.11 7.95 -15.06
CA GLN A 299 10.94 6.85 -15.52
C GLN A 299 10.03 5.73 -16.05
N THR A 300 10.29 5.29 -17.28
CA THR A 300 9.74 4.04 -17.84
C THR A 300 10.86 3.00 -17.81
N PHE A 301 10.57 1.83 -17.23
CA PHE A 301 11.51 0.73 -17.06
C PHE A 301 11.56 -0.13 -18.32
N SER A 302 12.75 -0.63 -18.64
CA SER A 302 12.88 -1.69 -19.66
C SER A 302 12.14 -2.95 -19.21
N ALA A 303 11.78 -3.83 -20.16
CA ALA A 303 11.13 -5.10 -19.81
C ALA A 303 11.96 -5.94 -18.83
N GLN A 304 13.30 -5.93 -19.00
CA GLN A 304 14.24 -6.62 -18.12
C GLN A 304 14.26 -6.00 -16.71
N ASP A 305 14.46 -4.68 -16.59
CA ASP A 305 14.50 -4.01 -15.28
C ASP A 305 13.18 -4.17 -14.53
N ARG A 306 12.05 -4.06 -15.25
CA ARG A 306 10.72 -4.27 -14.69
C ARG A 306 10.58 -5.68 -14.11
N ALA A 307 10.94 -6.71 -14.89
CA ALA A 307 10.86 -8.10 -14.47
C ALA A 307 11.78 -8.38 -13.28
N ASP A 308 13.02 -7.88 -13.30
CA ASP A 308 13.96 -8.03 -12.19
C ASP A 308 13.43 -7.39 -10.91
N LEU A 309 12.94 -6.15 -10.98
CA LEU A 309 12.42 -5.44 -9.80
C LEU A 309 11.17 -6.12 -9.22
N GLN A 310 10.27 -6.64 -10.06
CA GLN A 310 9.10 -7.41 -9.63
C GLN A 310 9.51 -8.71 -8.92
N ARG A 311 10.44 -9.47 -9.52
CA ARG A 311 10.97 -10.72 -8.96
C ARG A 311 11.73 -10.48 -7.65
N ILE A 312 12.55 -9.44 -7.57
CA ILE A 312 13.26 -9.03 -6.35
C ILE A 312 12.27 -8.69 -5.25
N ALA A 313 11.22 -7.90 -5.55
CA ALA A 313 10.18 -7.58 -4.59
C ALA A 313 9.49 -8.84 -4.04
N TRP A 314 9.14 -9.79 -4.90
CA TRP A 314 8.53 -11.06 -4.50
C TRP A 314 9.45 -11.87 -3.58
N LYS A 315 10.71 -12.06 -3.98
CA LYS A 315 11.73 -12.75 -3.18
C LYS A 315 11.91 -12.11 -1.80
N SER A 316 11.98 -10.78 -1.73
CA SER A 316 12.10 -10.05 -0.46
C SER A 316 10.87 -10.22 0.42
N TYR A 317 9.67 -10.19 -0.16
CA TYR A 317 8.44 -10.43 0.57
C TYR A 317 8.38 -11.87 1.12
N GLN A 318 8.74 -12.88 0.33
CA GLN A 318 8.77 -14.27 0.76
C GLN A 318 9.74 -14.50 1.92
N GLN A 319 10.96 -13.95 1.83
CA GLN A 319 11.93 -14.05 2.92
C GLN A 319 11.44 -13.31 4.18
N PHE A 320 10.87 -12.11 4.03
CA PHE A 320 10.29 -11.39 5.17
C PHE A 320 9.17 -12.20 5.84
N LYS A 321 8.29 -12.83 5.05
CA LYS A 321 7.22 -13.70 5.55
C LYS A 321 7.78 -14.88 6.34
N GLN A 322 8.83 -15.54 5.86
CA GLN A 322 9.52 -16.61 6.61
C GLN A 322 10.09 -16.10 7.93
N LEU A 323 10.75 -14.93 7.94
CA LEU A 323 11.25 -14.32 9.18
C LEU A 323 10.11 -14.05 10.15
N ARG A 324 8.99 -13.47 9.68
CA ARG A 324 7.82 -13.17 10.50
C ARG A 324 7.19 -14.43 11.08
N ASP A 325 6.97 -15.44 10.26
CA ASP A 325 6.27 -16.65 10.69
C ASP A 325 7.13 -17.45 11.69
N GLY A 326 8.46 -17.40 11.54
CA GLY A 326 9.45 -17.99 12.46
C GLY A 326 9.85 -17.15 13.68
N SER A 327 9.44 -15.87 13.79
CA SER A 327 9.75 -14.98 14.92
C SER A 327 8.94 -15.24 16.18
#